data_AF-A0A0K9PGC1-F1
#
_entry.id   AF-A0A0K9PGC1-F1
#
_cell.length_a   1.000
_cell.length_b   1.000
_cell.length_c   1.000
_cell.angle_alpha   90.00
_cell.angle_beta   90.00
_cell.angle_gamma   90.00
#
_symmetry.space_group_name_H-M   'P 1'
#
loop_
_entity.id
_entity.type
_entity.pdbx_description
1 polymer ?
#
loop_
_entity_poly.entity_id
_entity_poly.type
_entity_poly.pdbx_seq_one_letter_code
_entity_poly.pdbx_strand_id
1 'polypeptide(L)'
;MNRFSLLNNLPSAFNFARLPMNRFKKLLICCHNGEDLSVCVYLAILTSLFDETWSFDNGKHFKESSSITKSDLKRRLTFICKYASSARPSRGNLKQVFCFLNPIPDFINKQ
;
A
#
# COMPACT_ATOMS: atom_id res chain seq x y z
N MET A 1 -8.60 0.43 20.56
CA MET A 1 -7.81 0.40 19.31
C MET A 1 -8.53 1.22 18.24
N ASN A 2 -7.89 2.25 17.71
CA ASN A 2 -8.51 3.17 16.76
C ASN A 2 -8.78 2.46 15.41
N ARG A 3 -10.05 2.32 15.02
CA ARG A 3 -10.49 1.48 13.88
C ARG A 3 -9.93 1.91 12.51
N PHE A 4 -9.39 3.12 12.40
CA PHE A 4 -8.84 3.70 11.17
C PHE A 4 -7.36 4.07 11.28
N SER A 5 -6.65 3.51 12.26
CA SER A 5 -5.26 3.90 12.53
C SER A 5 -4.35 3.67 11.32
N LEU A 6 -4.51 2.57 10.57
CA LEU A 6 -3.69 2.33 9.39
C LEU A 6 -4.04 3.32 8.27
N LEU A 7 -5.34 3.44 7.95
CA LEU A 7 -5.82 4.36 6.90
C LEU A 7 -5.30 5.78 7.09
N ASN A 8 -5.39 6.30 8.31
CA ASN A 8 -4.97 7.68 8.63
C ASN A 8 -3.45 7.89 8.53
N ASN A 9 -2.64 6.83 8.63
CA ASN A 9 -1.18 6.92 8.59
C ASN A 9 -0.58 6.53 7.22
N LEU A 10 -1.35 5.89 6.34
CA LEU A 10 -0.90 5.50 5.00
C LEU A 10 -0.42 6.68 4.14
N PRO A 11 -1.07 7.87 4.12
CA PRO A 11 -0.54 9.02 3.39
C PRO A 11 0.87 9.43 3.82
N SER A 12 1.12 9.47 5.14
CA SER A 12 2.45 9.81 5.69
C SER A 12 3.49 8.75 5.35
N ALA A 13 3.14 7.46 5.48
CA ALA A 13 4.03 6.35 5.12
C ALA A 13 4.37 6.36 3.62
N PHE A 14 3.37 6.62 2.76
CA PHE A 14 3.57 6.76 1.32
C PHE A 14 4.51 7.92 0.97
N ASN A 15 4.26 9.11 1.53
CA ASN A 15 5.12 10.28 1.30
C ASN A 15 6.55 10.03 1.75
N PHE A 16 6.71 9.38 2.91
CA PHE A 16 8.03 8.97 3.40
C PHE A 16 8.71 7.98 2.46
N ALA A 17 8.00 6.97 1.94
CA ALA A 17 8.56 5.95 1.07
C ALA A 17 8.93 6.46 -0.33
N ARG A 18 8.16 7.42 -0.86
CA ARG A 18 8.35 7.97 -2.20
C ARG A 18 9.69 8.69 -2.37
N LEU A 19 10.14 9.44 -1.37
CA LEU A 19 11.40 10.18 -1.40
C LEU A 19 12.67 9.30 -1.54
N PRO A 20 12.91 8.29 -0.69
CA PRO A 20 14.06 7.39 -0.81
C PRO A 20 13.99 6.53 -2.08
N MET A 21 12.80 6.08 -2.49
CA MET A 21 12.65 5.28 -3.71
C MET A 21 13.00 6.07 -4.98
N ASN A 22 12.61 7.35 -5.06
CA ASN A 22 13.05 8.25 -6.14
C ASN A 22 14.58 8.46 -6.20
N ARG A 23 15.28 8.18 -5.10
CA ARG A 23 16.75 8.25 -4.99
C ARG A 23 17.40 6.87 -5.05
N PHE A 24 16.68 5.85 -5.49
CA PHE A 24 17.12 4.44 -5.55
C PHE A 24 17.69 3.91 -4.22
N LYS A 25 17.21 4.45 -3.10
CA LYS A 25 17.60 3.99 -1.76
C LYS A 25 16.73 2.82 -1.31
N LYS A 26 17.33 1.92 -0.53
CA LYS A 26 16.62 0.82 0.12
C LYS A 26 15.73 1.36 1.25
N LEU A 27 14.52 0.79 1.37
CA LEU A 27 13.56 1.10 2.42
C LEU A 27 13.24 -0.19 3.18
N LEU A 28 13.33 -0.15 4.52
CA LEU A 28 12.85 -1.21 5.39
C LEU A 28 11.48 -0.84 5.95
N ILE A 29 10.51 -1.72 5.79
CA ILE A 29 9.18 -1.60 6.39
C ILE A 29 9.01 -2.78 7.36
N CYS A 30 8.88 -2.51 8.65
CA CYS A 30 8.76 -3.53 9.68
C CYS A 30 7.66 -3.18 10.69
N CYS A 31 7.10 -4.21 11.30
CA CYS A 31 6.29 -4.14 12.51
C CYS A 31 6.79 -5.22 13.48
N HIS A 32 6.12 -5.40 14.62
CA HIS A 32 6.59 -6.32 15.67
C HIS A 32 6.90 -7.74 15.18
N ASN A 33 6.03 -8.33 14.36
CA ASN A 33 6.17 -9.70 13.85
C ASN A 33 6.32 -9.79 12.33
N GLY A 34 6.20 -8.67 11.60
CA GLY A 34 6.29 -8.64 10.15
C GLY A 34 5.10 -9.23 9.40
N GLU A 35 3.98 -9.53 10.07
CA GLU A 35 2.88 -10.32 9.47
C GLU A 35 1.73 -9.47 8.92
N ASP A 36 1.37 -8.36 9.58
CA ASP A 36 0.15 -7.60 9.27
C ASP A 36 0.45 -6.15 8.82
N LEU A 37 0.73 -5.26 9.76
CA LEU A 37 0.84 -3.82 9.47
C LEU A 37 1.94 -3.50 8.45
N SER A 38 3.13 -4.07 8.60
CA SER A 38 4.23 -3.85 7.64
C SER A 38 3.86 -4.37 6.24
N VAL A 39 3.17 -5.50 6.16
CA VAL A 39 2.68 -6.07 4.89
C VAL A 39 1.64 -5.15 4.26
N CYS A 40 0.70 -4.63 5.04
CA CYS A 40 -0.30 -3.70 4.53
C CYS A 40 0.29 -2.36 4.06
N VAL A 41 1.25 -1.80 4.80
CA VAL A 41 1.97 -0.59 4.38
C VAL A 41 2.76 -0.85 3.11
N TYR A 42 3.48 -1.97 3.04
CA TYR A 42 4.21 -2.35 1.84
C TYR A 42 3.28 -2.57 0.64
N LEU A 43 2.14 -3.24 0.84
CA LEU A 43 1.13 -3.46 -0.20
C LEU A 43 0.57 -2.14 -0.75
N ALA A 44 0.29 -1.16 0.12
CA ALA A 44 -0.14 0.17 -0.30
C ALA A 44 0.94 0.86 -1.16
N ILE A 45 2.19 0.90 -0.67
CA ILE A 45 3.31 1.54 -1.39
C ILE A 45 3.57 0.83 -2.74
N LEU A 46 3.62 -0.50 -2.74
CA LEU A 46 3.81 -1.31 -3.94
C LEU A 46 2.74 -1.01 -4.98
N THR A 47 1.47 -0.93 -4.56
CA THR A 47 0.36 -0.66 -5.48
C THR A 47 0.35 0.77 -5.99
N SER A 48 0.78 1.74 -5.18
CA SER A 48 0.77 3.16 -5.56
C SER A 48 2.00 3.62 -6.36
N LEU A 49 3.15 2.93 -6.28
CA LEU A 49 4.42 3.40 -6.87
C LEU A 49 5.04 2.46 -7.90
N PHE A 50 4.47 1.27 -8.11
CA PHE A 50 5.01 0.28 -9.04
C PHE A 50 3.94 -0.17 -10.03
N ASP A 51 4.37 -0.36 -11.27
CA ASP A 51 3.54 -0.92 -12.33
C ASP A 51 3.29 -2.43 -12.14
N GLU A 52 2.60 -3.05 -13.09
CA GLU A 52 2.28 -4.49 -13.05
C GLU A 52 3.46 -5.40 -13.34
N THR A 53 4.58 -4.85 -13.81
CA THR A 53 5.85 -5.56 -14.00
C THR A 53 6.76 -5.47 -12.77
N TRP A 54 6.27 -4.86 -11.69
CA TRP A 54 7.02 -4.61 -10.45
C TRP A 54 8.17 -3.62 -10.63
N SER A 55 8.08 -2.77 -11.65
CA SER A 55 9.03 -1.69 -11.89
C SER A 55 8.57 -0.41 -11.19
N PHE A 56 9.51 0.30 -10.56
CA PHE A 56 9.22 1.57 -9.91
C PHE A 56 8.99 2.65 -10.98
N ASP A 57 7.75 3.13 -11.07
CA ASP A 57 7.32 4.14 -12.04
C ASP A 57 6.88 5.45 -11.38
N ASN A 58 7.04 5.54 -10.06
CA ASN A 58 6.62 6.68 -9.23
C ASN A 58 5.10 6.97 -9.33
N GLY A 59 4.30 5.93 -9.58
CA GLY A 59 2.85 5.96 -9.58
C GLY A 59 2.23 6.48 -10.88
N LYS A 60 2.92 6.37 -12.02
CA LYS A 60 2.37 6.74 -13.33
C LYS A 60 1.21 5.80 -13.70
N HIS A 61 1.46 4.48 -13.66
CA HIS A 61 0.48 3.44 -13.91
C HIS A 61 -0.72 3.53 -12.96
N PHE A 62 -0.47 3.81 -11.68
CA PHE A 62 -1.54 3.98 -10.69
C PHE A 62 -2.47 5.16 -11.03
N LYS A 63 -1.95 6.26 -11.59
CA LYS A 63 -2.75 7.43 -12.01
C LYS A 63 -3.50 7.21 -13.32
N GLU A 64 -2.93 6.46 -14.24
CA GLU A 64 -3.55 6.12 -15.53
C GLU A 64 -4.67 5.09 -15.36
N SER A 65 -4.56 4.24 -14.32
CA SER A 65 -5.59 3.28 -13.95
C SER A 65 -6.78 3.99 -13.30
N SER A 66 -8.00 3.78 -13.81
CA SER A 66 -9.22 4.43 -13.31
C SER A 66 -9.63 4.02 -11.90
N SER A 67 -9.25 2.81 -11.46
CA SER A 67 -9.41 2.34 -10.08
C SER A 67 -8.62 1.05 -9.85
N ILE A 68 -8.20 0.79 -8.61
CA ILE A 68 -7.61 -0.50 -8.24
C ILE A 68 -8.71 -1.48 -7.88
N THR A 69 -8.76 -2.62 -8.56
CA THR A 69 -9.73 -3.67 -8.24
C THR A 69 -9.26 -4.51 -7.05
N LYS A 70 -10.20 -5.24 -6.42
CA LYS A 70 -9.86 -6.21 -5.37
C LYS A 70 -8.96 -7.33 -5.89
N SER A 71 -9.10 -7.71 -7.16
CA SER A 71 -8.25 -8.71 -7.83
C SER A 71 -6.82 -8.22 -7.99
N ASP A 72 -6.61 -6.95 -8.36
CA ASP A 72 -5.26 -6.37 -8.49
C ASP A 72 -4.57 -6.36 -7.14
N LEU A 73 -5.27 -5.90 -6.09
CA LEU A 73 -4.74 -5.89 -4.74
C LEU A 73 -4.42 -7.31 -4.23
N LYS A 74 -5.27 -8.29 -4.55
CA LYS A 74 -5.03 -9.70 -4.22
C LYS A 74 -3.80 -10.23 -4.96
N ARG A 75 -3.63 -9.95 -6.25
CA ARG A 75 -2.46 -10.36 -7.03
C ARG A 75 -1.17 -9.82 -6.39
N ARG A 76 -1.16 -8.54 -6.04
CA ARG A 76 -0.02 -7.88 -5.38
C ARG A 76 0.25 -8.46 -3.99
N LEU A 77 -0.78 -8.76 -3.20
CA LEU A 77 -0.61 -9.44 -1.92
C LEU A 77 -0.03 -10.85 -2.08
N THR A 78 -0.52 -11.65 -3.03
CA THR A 78 0.03 -12.99 -3.31
C THR A 78 1.51 -12.92 -3.67
N PHE A 79 1.92 -11.91 -4.45
CA PHE A 79 3.33 -11.66 -4.74
C PHE A 79 4.14 -11.40 -3.46
N ILE A 80 3.64 -10.59 -2.54
CA ILE A 80 4.31 -10.34 -1.25
C ILE A 80 4.43 -11.64 -0.44
N CYS A 81 3.35 -12.42 -0.33
CA CYS A 81 3.34 -13.69 0.42
C CYS A 81 4.32 -14.74 -0.15
N LYS A 82 4.69 -14.65 -1.43
CA LYS A 82 5.74 -15.50 -2.02
C LYS A 82 7.11 -15.30 -1.35
N TYR A 83 7.41 -14.07 -0.92
CA TYR A 83 8.70 -13.71 -0.31
C TYR A 83 8.62 -13.52 1.21
N ALA A 84 7.44 -13.21 1.73
CA ALA A 84 7.16 -13.12 3.16
C ALA A 84 6.10 -14.17 3.52
N SER A 85 6.54 -15.42 3.74
CA SER A 85 5.64 -16.56 3.97
C SER A 85 4.79 -16.45 5.24
N SER A 86 5.24 -15.66 6.24
CA SER A 86 4.48 -15.35 7.45
C SER A 86 3.47 -14.22 7.26
N ALA A 87 3.41 -13.57 6.09
CA ALA A 87 2.48 -12.48 5.82
C ALA A 87 1.03 -12.93 6.03
N ARG A 88 0.37 -12.31 7.00
CA ARG A 88 -0.99 -12.61 7.42
C ARG A 88 -1.75 -11.32 7.76
N PRO A 89 -1.91 -10.40 6.79
CA PRO A 89 -2.61 -9.16 7.03
C PRO A 89 -4.07 -9.39 7.37
N SER A 90 -4.58 -8.66 8.36
CA SER A 90 -5.97 -8.79 8.78
C SER A 90 -6.92 -8.25 7.71
N ARG A 91 -8.11 -8.83 7.60
CA ARG A 91 -9.14 -8.36 6.67
C ARG A 91 -9.49 -6.88 6.88
N GLY A 92 -9.47 -6.42 8.13
CA GLY A 92 -9.71 -5.02 8.48
C GLY A 92 -8.63 -4.07 7.94
N ASN A 93 -7.36 -4.46 8.02
CA ASN A 93 -6.26 -3.66 7.48
C ASN A 93 -6.22 -3.69 5.95
N LEU A 94 -6.49 -4.84 5.32
CA LEU A 94 -6.64 -4.93 3.86
C LEU A 94 -7.77 -4.03 3.34
N LYS A 95 -8.90 -3.96 4.07
CA LYS A 95 -9.98 -3.02 3.73
C LYS A 95 -9.51 -1.57 3.80
N GLN A 96 -8.73 -1.21 4.82
CA GLN A 96 -8.16 0.14 4.95
C GLN A 96 -7.19 0.47 3.81
N VAL A 97 -6.32 -0.46 3.42
CA VAL A 97 -5.45 -0.29 2.24
C VAL A 97 -6.29 -0.09 0.97
N PHE A 98 -7.32 -0.90 0.76
CA PHE A 98 -8.21 -0.74 -0.40
C PHE A 98 -8.91 0.62 -0.42
N CYS A 99 -9.38 1.11 0.73
CA CYS A 99 -9.98 2.44 0.86
C CYS A 99 -8.97 3.58 0.62
N PHE A 100 -7.71 3.41 1.03
CA PHE A 100 -6.65 4.36 0.74
C PHE A 100 -6.35 4.46 -0.77
N LEU A 101 -6.32 3.31 -1.45
CA LEU A 101 -6.05 3.24 -2.90
C LEU A 101 -7.23 3.68 -3.76
N ASN A 102 -8.44 3.62 -3.22
CA ASN A 102 -9.68 4.04 -3.88
C ASN A 102 -10.44 5.02 -2.99
N PRO A 103 -9.95 6.26 -2.81
CA PRO A 103 -10.65 7.25 -2.02
C PRO A 103 -12.03 7.52 -2.65
N ILE A 104 -13.08 7.43 -1.83
CA ILE A 104 -14.43 7.85 -2.24
C ILE A 104 -14.38 9.38 -2.41
N PRO A 105 -14.96 9.97 -3.47
CA PRO A 105 -14.93 11.41 -3.73
C PRO A 105 -15.33 12.30 -2.54
N ASP A 106 -16.17 11.79 -1.63
CA ASP A 106 -16.69 12.53 -0.48
C ASP A 106 -15.65 12.84 0.63
N PHE A 107 -14.44 12.28 0.55
CA PHE A 107 -13.34 12.58 1.48
C PHE A 107 -12.36 13.65 0.98
N ILE A 108 -12.54 14.17 -0.24
CA ILE A 108 -11.64 15.18 -0.83
C ILE A 108 -12.01 16.62 -0.39
N ASN A 109 -13.23 16.85 0.10
CA ASN A 109 -13.74 18.20 0.45
C ASN A 109 -13.69 18.56 1.95
N LYS A 110 -12.78 17.98 2.72
CA LYS A 110 -12.46 18.47 4.08
C LYS A 110 -10.95 18.58 4.27
N GLN A 111 -10.37 19.59 3.62
CA GLN A 111 -9.15 20.27 4.06
C GLN A 111 -9.47 21.75 4.20
#